data_AF-A0A496V1X7-F1
#
_entry.id   AF-A0A496V1X7-F1
#
_cell.length_a   1.000
_cell.length_b   1.000
_cell.length_c   1.000
_cell.angle_alpha   90.00
_cell.angle_beta   90.00
_cell.angle_gamma   90.00
#
_symmetry.space_group_name_H-M   'P 1'
#
loop_
_entity.id
_entity.type
_entity.pdbx_description
1 polymer ?
#
loop_
_entity_poly.entity_id
_entity_poly.type
_entity_poly.pdbx_seq_one_letter_code
_entity_poly.pdbx_strand_id
1 'polypeptide(L)'
;MKLSECSPEVREKIKSHSWNRIVGSREASYAWGFVLDFENPELVDIEGYHVLLPMPKERFSRQTIRRCIRSVDGKTLVLSFQDLSFGDDSEPLFLAICDKLPGEEVFLTTTLYECSFDDICF
;
A
#
# COMPACT_ATOMS: atom_id res chain seq x y z
N MET A 1 12.73 -1.07 8.56
CA MET A 1 13.31 0.23 8.14
C MET A 1 12.25 1.29 8.27
N LYS A 2 12.58 2.46 8.81
CA LYS A 2 11.69 3.63 8.87
C LYS A 2 11.86 4.48 7.62
N LEU A 3 10.81 5.19 7.22
CA LEU A 3 10.91 6.15 6.12
C LEU A 3 11.97 7.24 6.40
N SER A 4 12.15 7.60 7.69
CA SER A 4 13.18 8.53 8.14
C SER A 4 14.61 7.99 8.07
N GLU A 5 14.79 6.70 7.82
CA GLU A 5 16.09 6.05 7.59
C GLU A 5 16.44 6.01 6.09
N CYS A 6 15.48 6.25 5.20
CA CYS A 6 15.74 6.40 3.77
C CYS A 6 16.64 7.62 3.50
N SER A 7 17.50 7.55 2.49
CA SER A 7 18.26 8.71 2.04
C SER A 7 17.32 9.84 1.57
N PRO A 8 17.74 11.12 1.62
CA PRO A 8 16.96 12.21 1.07
C PRO A 8 16.59 12.00 -0.40
N GLU A 9 17.48 11.39 -1.19
CA GLU A 9 17.25 11.07 -2.60
C GLU A 9 16.08 10.09 -2.77
N VAL A 10 16.02 9.03 -1.96
CA VAL A 10 14.90 8.07 -2.00
C VAL A 10 13.59 8.77 -1.66
N ARG A 11 13.57 9.65 -0.66
CA ARG A 11 12.35 10.37 -0.27
C ARG A 11 11.85 11.31 -1.36
N GLU A 12 12.76 12.03 -2.03
CA GLU A 12 12.39 12.87 -3.16
C GLU A 12 11.91 12.06 -4.37
N LYS A 13 12.53 10.90 -4.65
CA LYS A 13 12.00 9.94 -5.64
C LYS A 13 10.59 9.49 -5.27
N ILE A 14 10.33 9.13 -4.02
CA ILE A 14 8.98 8.71 -3.59
C ILE A 14 7.97 9.85 -3.80
N LYS A 15 8.30 11.08 -3.39
CA LYS A 15 7.42 12.25 -3.54
C LYS A 15 7.03 12.54 -4.99
N SER A 16 7.89 12.21 -5.96
CA SER A 16 7.62 12.44 -7.38
C SER A 16 6.66 11.42 -8.01
N HIS A 17 6.22 10.41 -7.27
CA HIS A 17 5.28 9.39 -7.76
C HIS A 17 3.84 9.69 -7.32
N SER A 18 2.89 9.11 -8.04
CA SER A 18 1.47 9.10 -7.69
C SER A 18 0.97 7.66 -7.57
N TRP A 19 -0.17 7.50 -6.91
CA TRP A 19 -0.86 6.22 -6.77
C TRP A 19 -2.36 6.41 -6.99
N ASN A 20 -3.02 5.35 -7.43
CA ASN A 20 -4.45 5.34 -7.67
C ASN A 20 -5.18 4.66 -6.51
N ARG A 21 -6.16 5.35 -5.93
CA ARG A 21 -7.14 4.75 -5.03
C ARG A 21 -8.36 4.36 -5.85
N ILE A 22 -8.79 3.12 -5.69
CA ILE A 22 -10.02 2.61 -6.28
C ILE A 22 -10.93 2.17 -5.14
N VAL A 23 -12.11 2.79 -5.05
CA VAL A 23 -13.15 2.41 -4.09
C VAL A 23 -14.39 2.05 -4.90
N GLY A 24 -14.77 0.77 -4.94
CA GLY A 24 -15.81 0.28 -5.84
C GLY A 24 -15.48 0.58 -7.31
N SER A 25 -16.27 1.45 -7.94
CA SER A 25 -16.08 1.92 -9.33
C SER A 25 -15.40 3.30 -9.42
N ARG A 26 -15.11 3.96 -8.30
CA ARG A 26 -14.53 5.29 -8.26
C ARG A 26 -13.01 5.23 -8.19
N GLU A 27 -12.36 5.82 -9.18
CA GLU A 27 -10.90 5.98 -9.24
C GLU A 27 -10.50 7.43 -8.95
N ALA A 28 -9.45 7.61 -8.15
CA ALA A 28 -8.80 8.90 -7.93
C ALA A 28 -7.29 8.72 -7.79
N SER A 29 -6.53 9.64 -8.41
CA SER A 29 -5.08 9.65 -8.32
C SER A 29 -4.61 10.62 -7.24
N TYR A 30 -3.62 10.20 -6.46
CA TYR A 30 -3.07 10.94 -5.33
C TYR A 30 -1.54 10.99 -5.42
N ALA A 31 -0.98 12.16 -5.15
CA ALA A 31 0.47 12.33 -5.09
C ALA A 31 1.03 11.76 -3.78
N TRP A 32 2.13 11.01 -3.86
CA TRP A 32 2.82 10.52 -2.65
C TRP A 32 3.32 11.66 -1.77
N GLY A 33 3.73 12.79 -2.33
CA GLY A 33 4.10 13.98 -1.54
C GLY A 33 3.03 14.39 -0.54
N PHE A 34 1.76 14.41 -0.95
CA PHE A 34 0.65 14.72 -0.05
C PHE A 34 0.51 13.68 1.07
N VAL A 35 0.58 12.39 0.75
CA VAL A 35 0.47 11.32 1.75
C VAL A 35 1.63 11.40 2.75
N LEU A 36 2.84 11.66 2.29
CA LEU A 36 4.02 11.81 3.15
C LEU A 36 3.90 12.99 4.11
N ASP A 37 3.34 14.11 3.65
CA ASP A 37 3.23 15.33 4.45
C ASP A 37 2.07 15.28 5.47
N PHE A 38 0.98 14.56 5.18
CA PHE A 38 -0.25 14.60 5.99
C PHE A 38 -0.62 13.29 6.69
N GLU A 39 -0.33 12.13 6.09
CA GLU A 39 -0.74 10.82 6.61
C GLU A 39 0.41 10.11 7.35
N ASN A 40 1.65 10.60 7.20
CA ASN A 40 2.87 10.06 7.82
C ASN A 40 2.97 8.52 7.75
N PRO A 41 2.91 7.92 6.54
CA PRO A 41 2.99 6.47 6.37
C PRO A 41 4.38 5.95 6.76
N GLU A 42 4.42 4.72 7.28
CA GLU A 42 5.69 4.03 7.58
C GLU A 42 5.96 2.91 6.57
N LEU A 43 7.25 2.66 6.32
CA LEU A 43 7.69 1.46 5.62
C LEU A 43 7.38 0.23 6.48
N VAL A 44 6.74 -0.75 5.87
CA VAL A 44 6.37 -2.02 6.50
C VAL A 44 7.16 -3.16 5.88
N ASP A 45 7.55 -4.13 6.71
CA ASP A 45 8.16 -5.37 6.24
C ASP A 45 7.06 -6.40 6.03
N ILE A 46 6.94 -6.90 4.79
CA ILE A 46 5.97 -7.92 4.41
C ILE A 46 6.75 -9.03 3.72
N GLU A 47 6.87 -10.18 4.39
CA GLU A 47 7.61 -11.35 3.88
C GLU A 47 9.04 -11.00 3.39
N GLY A 48 9.72 -10.05 4.06
CA GLY A 48 11.06 -9.58 3.69
C GLY A 48 11.12 -8.51 2.61
N TYR A 49 9.97 -8.00 2.14
CA TYR A 49 9.88 -6.85 1.26
C TYR A 49 9.56 -5.58 2.03
N HIS A 50 10.27 -4.49 1.73
CA HIS A 50 9.98 -3.18 2.29
C HIS A 50 8.95 -2.47 1.43
N VAL A 51 7.73 -2.33 1.95
CA VAL A 51 6.59 -1.77 1.22
C VAL A 51 6.13 -0.47 1.86
N LEU A 52 5.83 0.53 1.05
CA LEU A 52 5.17 1.76 1.48
C LEU A 52 3.69 1.74 1.04
N LEU A 53 2.80 1.66 2.02
CA LEU A 53 1.35 1.69 1.82
C LEU A 53 0.82 3.11 2.08
N PRO A 54 -0.20 3.57 1.35
CA PRO A 54 -0.73 4.92 1.47
C PRO A 54 -1.72 5.02 2.64
N MET A 55 -1.28 4.58 3.82
CA MET A 55 -2.07 4.59 5.06
C MET A 55 -1.15 4.64 6.28
N PRO A 56 -1.63 5.18 7.41
CA PRO A 56 -0.87 5.22 8.64
C PRO A 56 -0.66 3.82 9.22
N LYS A 57 0.42 3.65 9.97
CA LYS A 57 0.82 2.36 10.55
C LYS A 57 -0.24 1.79 11.50
N GLU A 58 -0.95 2.64 12.23
CA GLU A 58 -2.01 2.25 13.16
C GLU A 58 -3.19 1.61 12.44
N ARG A 59 -3.45 2.01 11.18
CA ARG A 59 -4.47 1.39 10.34
C ARG A 59 -3.94 0.06 9.80
N PHE A 60 -2.71 0.04 9.29
CA PHE A 60 -2.11 -1.18 8.75
C PHE A 60 -1.90 -2.26 9.82
N SER A 61 -1.57 -1.90 11.06
CA SER A 61 -1.33 -2.87 12.13
C SER A 61 -2.56 -3.66 12.57
N ARG A 62 -3.76 -3.20 12.20
CA ARG A 62 -5.03 -3.93 12.39
C ARG A 62 -5.33 -4.90 11.25
N GLN A 63 -4.58 -4.79 10.15
CA GLN A 63 -4.79 -5.59 8.96
C GLN A 63 -3.93 -6.85 9.00
N THR A 64 -4.50 -7.93 8.50
CA THR A 64 -3.82 -9.20 8.29
C THR A 64 -3.48 -9.35 6.82
N ILE A 65 -2.19 -9.52 6.50
CA ILE A 65 -1.76 -9.91 5.16
C ILE A 65 -2.25 -11.33 4.89
N ARG A 66 -3.06 -11.50 3.85
CA ARG A 66 -3.58 -12.80 3.40
C ARG A 66 -2.71 -13.42 2.30
N ARG A 67 -2.18 -12.58 1.39
CA ARG A 67 -1.28 -13.01 0.31
C ARG A 67 -0.27 -11.92 -0.01
N CYS A 68 0.94 -12.35 -0.31
CA CYS A 68 1.99 -11.56 -0.95
C CYS A 68 2.44 -12.31 -2.20
N ILE A 69 2.22 -11.73 -3.38
CA ILE A 69 2.55 -12.37 -4.66
C ILE A 69 3.53 -11.48 -5.40
N ARG A 70 4.70 -12.03 -5.72
CA ARG A 70 5.73 -11.33 -6.50
C ARG A 70 5.61 -11.64 -7.98
N SER A 71 5.76 -10.62 -8.82
CA SER A 71 5.87 -10.78 -10.27
C SER A 71 7.13 -11.56 -10.65
N VAL A 72 7.13 -12.21 -11.82
CA VAL A 72 8.27 -13.01 -12.31
C VAL A 72 9.53 -12.17 -12.49
N ASP A 73 9.38 -10.92 -12.94
CA ASP A 73 10.51 -9.98 -13.09
C ASP A 73 10.93 -9.34 -11.75
N GLY A 74 10.19 -9.61 -10.68
CA GLY A 74 10.43 -9.14 -9.34
C GLY A 74 10.26 -7.64 -9.14
N LYS A 75 9.63 -6.95 -10.08
CA LYS A 75 9.40 -5.50 -10.04
C LYS A 75 8.07 -5.13 -9.41
N THR A 76 7.13 -6.06 -9.26
CA THR A 76 5.81 -5.78 -8.71
C THR A 76 5.48 -6.78 -7.61
N LEU A 77 4.86 -6.29 -6.55
CA LEU A 77 4.21 -7.07 -5.51
C LEU A 77 2.71 -6.81 -5.56
N VAL A 78 1.93 -7.87 -5.48
CA VAL A 78 0.48 -7.80 -5.27
C VAL A 78 0.21 -8.28 -3.85
N LEU A 79 -0.39 -7.41 -3.05
CA LEU A 79 -0.75 -7.67 -1.67
C LEU A 79 -2.27 -7.76 -1.56
N SER A 80 -2.77 -8.76 -0.85
CA SER A 80 -4.17 -8.80 -0.41
C SER A 80 -4.22 -8.86 1.10
N PHE A 81 -5.02 -8.01 1.73
CA PHE A 81 -5.10 -7.91 3.18
C PHE A 81 -6.50 -7.51 3.66
N GLN A 82 -6.77 -7.78 4.93
CA GLN A 82 -8.09 -7.66 5.52
C GLN A 82 -8.00 -7.07 6.92
N ASP A 83 -8.96 -6.21 7.29
CA ASP A 83 -9.14 -5.77 8.67
C ASP A 83 -10.08 -6.74 9.40
N LEU A 84 -9.55 -7.51 10.34
CA LEU A 84 -10.32 -8.51 11.11
C LEU A 84 -10.94 -7.92 12.37
N SER A 85 -10.84 -6.60 12.60
CA SER A 85 -11.38 -5.94 13.80
C SER A 85 -12.89 -6.15 13.98
N PHE A 86 -13.61 -6.51 12.91
CA PHE A 86 -15.05 -6.75 12.92
C PHE A 86 -15.46 -8.22 12.87
N GLY A 87 -14.50 -9.16 12.92
CA GLY A 87 -14.77 -10.59 13.08
C GLY A 87 -15.41 -11.30 11.88
N ASP A 88 -15.34 -10.71 10.69
CA ASP A 88 -15.79 -11.33 9.43
C ASP A 88 -14.58 -11.90 8.66
N ASP A 89 -14.73 -13.14 8.17
CA ASP A 89 -13.74 -13.89 7.38
C ASP A 89 -14.07 -13.84 5.86
N SER A 90 -14.87 -12.86 5.43
CA SER A 90 -15.20 -12.59 4.02
C SER A 90 -13.97 -12.22 3.14
N GLU A 91 -14.20 -11.98 1.85
CA GLU A 91 -13.18 -11.62 0.85
C GLU A 91 -12.24 -10.47 1.31
N PRO A 92 -10.99 -10.42 0.83
CA PRO A 92 -10.04 -9.38 1.23
C PRO A 92 -10.58 -8.00 0.85
N LEU A 93 -10.71 -7.15 1.87
CA LEU A 93 -11.20 -5.78 1.73
C LEU A 93 -10.23 -4.87 0.96
N PHE A 94 -8.96 -5.27 0.86
CA PHE A 94 -7.93 -4.46 0.21
C PHE A 94 -7.04 -5.28 -0.71
N LEU A 95 -6.74 -4.70 -1.88
CA LEU A 95 -5.74 -5.19 -2.80
C LEU A 95 -4.80 -4.05 -3.17
N ALA A 96 -3.51 -4.20 -2.89
CA ALA A 96 -2.48 -3.24 -3.27
C ALA A 96 -1.58 -3.83 -4.36
N ILE A 97 -1.34 -3.04 -5.40
CA ILE A 97 -0.28 -3.27 -6.37
C ILE A 97 0.85 -2.31 -6.02
N CYS A 98 2.03 -2.86 -5.79
CA CYS A 98 3.21 -2.12 -5.36
C CYS A 98 4.35 -2.37 -6.33
N ASP A 99 4.91 -1.31 -6.91
CA ASP A 99 6.03 -1.39 -7.84
C ASP A 99 7.34 -1.04 -7.15
N LYS A 100 8.39 -1.76 -7.51
CA LYS A 100 9.74 -1.55 -6.99
C LYS A 100 10.26 -0.21 -7.50
N LEU A 101 10.68 0.64 -6.57
CA LEU A 101 11.30 1.91 -6.91
C LEU A 101 12.65 1.66 -7.60
N PRO A 102 12.92 2.25 -8.78
CA PRO A 102 14.13 1.95 -9.54
C PRO A 102 15.41 2.25 -8.75
N GLY A 103 16.27 1.23 -8.62
CA GLY A 103 17.54 1.32 -7.90
C GLY A 103 17.44 1.18 -6.38
N GLU A 104 16.24 0.98 -5.83
CA GLU A 104 15.99 0.87 -4.40
C GLU A 104 15.35 -0.49 -4.05
N GLU A 105 15.54 -0.98 -2.83
CA GLU A 105 14.86 -2.18 -2.31
C GLU A 105 13.51 -1.84 -1.64
N VAL A 106 12.82 -0.84 -2.18
CA VAL A 106 11.53 -0.33 -1.67
C VAL A 106 10.46 -0.53 -2.72
N PHE A 107 9.31 -1.06 -2.31
CA PHE A 107 8.11 -1.18 -3.12
C PHE A 107 7.12 -0.07 -2.74
N LEU A 108 6.65 0.64 -3.74
CA LEU A 108 5.74 1.76 -3.60
C LEU A 108 4.36 1.36 -4.11
N THR A 109 3.32 1.57 -3.32
CA THR A 109 1.95 1.34 -3.80
C THR A 109 1.65 2.27 -4.97
N THR A 110 1.29 1.69 -6.11
CA THR A 110 0.85 2.40 -7.31
C THR A 110 -0.65 2.28 -7.51
N THR A 111 -1.27 1.22 -7.00
CA THR A 111 -2.74 1.07 -6.95
C THR A 111 -3.17 0.46 -5.63
N LEU A 112 -4.18 1.03 -5.00
CA LEU A 112 -4.87 0.46 -3.85
C LEU A 112 -6.37 0.38 -4.15
N TYR A 113 -6.87 -0.84 -4.27
CA TYR A 113 -8.28 -1.15 -4.29
C TYR A 113 -8.80 -1.38 -2.88
N GLU A 114 -9.89 -0.73 -2.53
CA GLU A 114 -10.61 -0.84 -1.27
C GLU A 114 -12.06 -1.22 -1.58
N CYS A 115 -12.45 -2.41 -1.13
CA CYS A 115 -13.84 -2.85 -1.15
C CYS A 115 -14.46 -2.49 0.19
N SER A 116 -15.38 -1.51 0.20
CA SER A 116 -16.13 -1.20 1.40
C SER A 116 -17.38 -2.10 1.48
N PHE A 117 -17.80 -2.49 2.68
CA PHE A 117 -19.01 -3.31 2.87
C PHE A 117 -20.27 -2.67 2.26
N ASP A 118 -20.31 -1.34 2.17
CA ASP A 118 -21.42 -0.60 1.54
C ASP A 118 -21.51 -0.84 0.02
N ASP A 119 -20.42 -1.27 -0.65
CA ASP A 119 -20.40 -1.54 -2.10
C ASP A 119 -20.93 -2.94 -2.46
N ILE A 120 -21.12 -3.83 -1.48
CA ILE A 120 -21.51 -5.25 -1.67
C ILE A 120 -23.04 -5.44 -1.51
N CYS A 121 -23.75 -4.41 -1.04
CA CYS A 121 -25.19 -4.40 -0.88
C CYS A 121 -25.88 -3.70 -2.07
N PHE A 122 -25.97 -4.38 -3.21
CA PHE A 122 -26.90 -4.03 -4.30
C PHE A 122 -27.76 -5.23 -4.69
#